data_AF-A0AAD8EUW9-F1
#
_entry.id   AF-A0AAD8EUW9-F1
#
_cell.length_a   1.000
_cell.length_b   1.000
_cell.length_c   1.000
_cell.angle_alpha   90.00
_cell.angle_beta   90.00
_cell.angle_gamma   90.00
#
_symmetry.space_group_name_H-M   'P 1'
#
loop_
_entity.id
_entity.type
_entity.pdbx_description
1 polymer ?
#
loop_
_entity_poly.entity_id
_entity_poly.type
_entity_poly.pdbx_seq_one_letter_code
_entity_poly.pdbx_strand_id
1 'polypeptide(L)' 'FQNIILKLLDRAESLKAKSISFPALGTGILRYPPDISAEVIMEAIRQHAKKNTHTLQFVDIVVFPKDKK' A
#
# COMPACT_ATOMS: atom_id res chain seq x y z
N PHE A 1 -8.37 -2.29 7.35
CA PHE A 1 -8.22 -2.12 5.88
C PHE A 1 -6.99 -2.82 5.30
N GLN A 2 -6.17 -3.52 6.10
CA GLN A 2 -5.02 -4.30 5.64
C GLN A 2 -5.34 -5.28 4.48
N ASN A 3 -6.45 -6.02 4.57
CA ASN A 3 -6.91 -6.92 3.51
C ASN A 3 -7.14 -6.23 2.16
N ILE A 4 -7.49 -4.94 2.15
CA ILE A 4 -7.64 -4.17 0.91
C ILE A 4 -6.28 -3.97 0.25
N ILE A 5 -5.26 -3.67 1.04
CA ILE A 5 -3.89 -3.45 0.56
C ILE A 5 -3.33 -4.75 -0.02
N LEU A 6 -3.50 -5.87 0.67
CA LEU A 6 -3.11 -7.19 0.16
C LEU A 6 -3.76 -7.50 -1.20
N LYS A 7 -5.06 -7.22 -1.35
CA LYS A 7 -5.77 -7.40 -2.63
C LYS A 7 -5.25 -6.48 -3.73
N LEU A 8 -4.86 -5.25 -3.41
CA LEU A 8 -4.26 -4.32 -4.37
C LEU A 8 -2.90 -4.84 -4.87
N LEU A 9 -2.05 -5.31 -3.96
CA LEU A 9 -0.74 -5.88 -4.30
C LEU A 9 -0.89 -7.18 -5.11
N ASP A 10 -1.78 -8.08 -4.69
CA ASP A 10 -2.07 -9.32 -5.43
C ASP A 10 -2.66 -9.02 -6.82
N ARG A 11 -3.45 -7.96 -6.94
CA ARG A 11 -3.98 -7.51 -8.23
C ARG A 11 -2.87 -6.99 -9.14
N ALA A 12 -1.96 -6.16 -8.64
CA ALA A 12 -0.82 -5.67 -9.41
C ALA A 12 0.08 -6.82 -9.90
N GLU A 13 0.33 -7.81 -9.05
CA GLU A 13 1.06 -9.03 -9.43
C GLU A 13 0.33 -9.82 -10.52
N SER A 14 -1.00 -10.00 -10.40
CA SER A 14 -1.81 -10.69 -11.42
C SER A 14 -1.78 -9.99 -12.78
N LEU A 15 -1.58 -8.67 -12.77
CA LEU A 15 -1.42 -7.84 -13.97
C LEU A 15 0.01 -7.84 -14.51
N LYS A 16 0.94 -8.54 -13.84
CA LYS A 16 2.39 -8.52 -14.11
C LYS A 16 2.97 -7.11 -14.09
N ALA A 17 2.39 -6.22 -13.28
CA ALA A 17 2.84 -4.84 -13.15
C ALA A 17 4.16 -4.80 -12.38
N LYS A 18 5.09 -3.93 -12.80
CA LYS A 18 6.35 -3.71 -12.08
C LYS A 18 6.22 -2.78 -10.88
N SER A 19 5.21 -1.91 -10.90
CA SER A 19 5.01 -0.89 -9.89
C SER A 19 3.52 -0.66 -9.61
N ILE A 20 3.23 -0.19 -8.40
CA ILE A 20 1.92 0.32 -8.00
C ILE A 20 2.10 1.57 -7.15
N SER A 21 1.27 2.58 -7.39
CA SER A 21 1.22 3.79 -6.57
C SER A 21 -0.20 4.01 -6.06
N PHE A 22 -0.35 4.29 -4.75
CA PHE A 22 -1.66 4.54 -4.14
C PHE A 22 -1.54 5.54 -2.99
N PRO A 23 -2.62 6.28 -2.66
CA PRO A 23 -2.56 7.31 -1.62
C PRO A 23 -2.42 6.69 -0.22
N ALA A 24 -2.16 7.52 0.80
CA ALA A 24 -2.22 7.12 2.21
C ALA A 24 -3.64 6.63 2.60
N LEU A 25 -3.90 5.33 2.43
CA LEU A 25 -5.25 4.78 2.54
C LEU A 25 -5.77 4.89 3.98
N GLY A 26 -6.95 5.47 4.12
CA GLY A 26 -7.67 5.57 5.40
C GLY A 26 -7.38 6.83 6.22
N THR A 27 -6.43 7.68 5.81
CA THR A 27 -6.15 8.94 6.52
C THR A 27 -7.15 10.06 6.23
N GLY A 28 -7.94 9.94 5.16
CA GLY A 28 -9.00 10.89 4.80
C GLY A 28 -10.28 10.73 5.62
N ILE A 29 -11.41 10.41 4.95
CA ILE A 29 -12.73 10.35 5.60
C ILE A 29 -12.82 9.35 6.76
N LEU A 30 -12.01 8.29 6.74
CA LEU A 30 -11.96 7.28 7.80
C LEU A 30 -11.17 7.73 9.03
N ARG A 31 -10.47 8.87 8.95
CA ARG A 31 -9.75 9.53 10.05
C ARG A 31 -8.76 8.63 10.79
N TYR A 32 -8.17 7.63 10.11
CA TYR A 32 -7.07 6.90 10.74
C TYR A 32 -5.87 7.83 10.94
N PRO A 33 -5.21 7.77 12.10
CA PRO A 33 -3.93 8.43 12.30
C PRO A 33 -2.92 8.04 11.19
N PRO A 34 -2.15 8.98 10.61
CA PRO A 34 -1.24 8.69 9.51
C PRO A 34 -0.18 7.63 9.84
N ASP A 35 0.32 7.62 11.06
CA ASP A 35 1.25 6.63 11.62
C ASP A 35 0.65 5.22 11.63
N ILE A 36 -0.59 5.09 12.12
CA ILE A 36 -1.32 3.81 12.12
C ILE A 36 -1.62 3.35 10.69
N SER A 37 -2.01 4.27 9.79
CA SER A 37 -2.20 3.95 8.38
C SER A 37 -0.92 3.43 7.73
N ALA A 38 0.20 4.14 7.93
CA ALA A 38 1.50 3.75 7.43
C ALA A 38 1.94 2.37 7.96
N GLU A 39 1.77 2.10 9.26
CA GLU A 39 2.09 0.80 9.85
C GLU A 39 1.31 -0.34 9.19
N VAL A 40 0.00 -0.18 9.02
CA VAL A 40 -0.85 -1.18 8.38
C VAL A 40 -0.48 -1.39 6.90
N ILE A 41 -0.14 -0.32 6.17
CA ILE A 41 0.33 -0.41 4.78
C ILE A 41 1.66 -1.19 4.73
N MET A 42 2.62 -0.82 5.56
CA MET A 42 3.93 -1.48 5.59
C MET A 42 3.82 -2.94 5.97
N GLU A 43 2.95 -3.31 6.91
CA GLU A 43 2.76 -4.71 7.29
C GLU A 43 2.14 -5.53 6.16
N ALA A 44 1.16 -4.98 5.44
CA ALA A 44 0.61 -5.63 4.25
C ALA A 44 1.67 -5.82 3.15
N ILE A 45 2.54 -4.83 2.93
CA ILE A 45 3.66 -4.93 1.98
C ILE A 45 4.63 -6.05 2.41
N ARG A 46 5.04 -6.09 3.68
CA ARG A 46 5.92 -7.15 4.21
C ARG A 46 5.30 -8.53 4.06
N GLN A 47 3.99 -8.66 4.34
CA GLN A 47 3.28 -9.92 4.18
C GLN A 47 3.21 -10.34 2.71
N HIS A 48 2.95 -9.41 1.79
CA HIS A 48 2.95 -9.70 0.37
C HIS A 48 4.34 -10.06 -0.15
N ALA A 49 5.39 -9.37 0.30
CA ALA A 49 6.78 -9.63 -0.10
C ALA A 49 7.31 -11.01 0.35
N LYS A 50 6.69 -11.63 1.37
CA LYS A 50 6.97 -13.02 1.76
C LYS A 50 6.41 -14.05 0.77
N LYS A 51 5.50 -13.65 -0.11
CA LYS A 51 5.03 -14.50 -1.21
C LYS A 51 6.16 -14.55 -2.25
N ASN A 52 6.42 -15.71 -2.86
CA ASN A 52 7.39 -15.85 -3.96
C ASN A 52 6.81 -15.22 -5.25
N THR A 53 6.59 -13.91 -5.23
CA THR A 53 6.10 -13.10 -6.34
C THR A 53 7.27 -12.30 -6.92
N HIS A 54 7.27 -12.10 -8.24
CA HIS A 54 8.49 -11.65 -8.95
C HIS A 54 8.25 -10.44 -9.87
N THR A 55 7.00 -10.09 -10.14
CA THR A 55 6.71 -9.02 -11.09
C THR A 55 6.64 -7.65 -10.41
N LEU A 56 5.96 -7.53 -9.27
CA LEU A 56 5.85 -6.28 -8.53
C LEU A 56 7.14 -5.99 -7.74
N GLN A 57 7.79 -4.89 -8.09
CA GLN A 57 9.08 -4.49 -7.50
C GLN A 57 9.00 -3.17 -6.72
N PHE A 58 8.11 -2.26 -7.15
CA PHE A 58 7.99 -0.93 -6.57
C PHE A 58 6.59 -0.67 -6.02
N VAL A 59 6.52 -0.18 -4.79
CA VAL A 59 5.28 0.24 -4.13
C VAL A 59 5.47 1.67 -3.64
N ASP A 60 4.77 2.62 -4.27
CA ASP A 60 4.86 4.03 -3.93
C ASP A 60 3.62 4.49 -3.16
N ILE A 61 3.85 5.10 -1.99
CA ILE A 61 2.78 5.73 -1.21
C ILE A 61 2.75 7.21 -1.58
N VAL A 62 1.65 7.63 -2.22
CA VAL A 62 1.48 9.02 -2.66
C VAL A 62 0.88 9.85 -1.54
N VAL A 63 1.66 10.79 -1.00
CA VAL A 63 1.21 11.72 0.04
C VAL A 63 0.90 13.08 -0.60
N PHE A 64 -0.31 13.58 -0.38
CA PHE A 64 -0.71 14.88 -0.88
C PHE A 64 0.13 15.97 -0.20
N PRO A 65 0.67 16.98 -0.92
CA PRO A 65 1.59 17.95 -0.33
C PRO A 65 1.06 18.69 0.90
N LYS A 66 -0.26 18.88 1.01
CA LYS A 66 -0.89 19.52 2.19
C LYS A 66 -0.91 18.63 3.45
N ASP A 67 -0.73 17.32 3.28
CA ASP A 67 -0.70 16.34 4.37
C ASP A 67 0.72 16.10 4.88
N LYS A 68 1.73 16.74 4.27
CA LYS A 68 3.09 16.77 4.80
C LYS A 68 3.10 17.64 6.05
N LYS A 69 3.44 17.03 7.20
CA LYS A 69 3.73 17.74 8.44
C LYS A 69 5.11 18.37 8.39
#